data_AF-A0A6A0QSJ6-F1
#
_entry.id   AF-A0A6A0QSJ6-F1
#
_cell.length_a   1.000
_cell.length_b   1.000
_cell.length_c   1.000
_cell.angle_alpha   90.00
_cell.angle_beta   90.00
_cell.angle_gamma   90.00
#
_symmetry.space_group_name_H-M   'P 1'
#
loop_
_entity.id
_entity.type
_entity.pdbx_description
1 polymer ?
#
loop_
_entity_poly.entity_id
_entity_poly.type
_entity_poly.pdbx_seq_one_letter_code
_entity_poly.pdbx_strand_id
1 'polypeptide(L)'
;MTTGTAQSHVDGYAAALVDIAHAEQDPAAAIDELYRAASGLSGNAELVEALADPRIPGERKQGIVDDILGGRASKVTVAAMGFVVAAGQAKNLGDIARRLAELAADAEGEVVAEVRTALPLDDEQVARLGAAIAATTGKKIQV
;
A
#
# COMPACT_ATOMS: atom_id res chain seq x y z
N MET A 1 23.91 -13.55 -3.85
CA MET A 1 22.90 -13.58 -4.94
C MET A 1 21.51 -13.93 -4.38
N THR A 2 21.00 -13.20 -3.38
CA THR A 2 19.76 -13.62 -2.65
C THR A 2 18.66 -12.55 -2.64
N THR A 3 18.86 -11.40 -3.28
CA THR A 3 17.88 -10.30 -3.28
C THR A 3 16.72 -10.52 -4.27
N GLY A 4 16.80 -11.51 -5.16
CA GLY A 4 15.77 -11.74 -6.20
C GLY A 4 14.49 -12.43 -5.71
N THR A 5 14.58 -13.34 -4.73
CA THR A 5 13.40 -14.07 -4.21
C THR A 5 12.57 -13.24 -3.25
N ALA A 6 13.20 -12.44 -2.38
CA ALA A 6 12.46 -11.57 -1.46
C ALA A 6 11.65 -10.51 -2.22
N GLN A 7 12.24 -9.89 -3.25
CA GLN A 7 11.56 -8.93 -4.13
C GLN A 7 10.38 -9.57 -4.86
N SER A 8 10.58 -10.78 -5.41
CA SER A 8 9.51 -11.52 -6.10
C SER A 8 8.31 -11.84 -5.21
N HIS A 9 8.53 -12.08 -3.91
CA HIS A 9 7.43 -12.33 -2.99
C HIS A 9 6.68 -11.04 -2.69
N VAL A 10 7.39 -9.95 -2.39
CA VAL A 10 6.78 -8.63 -2.14
C VAL A 10 5.88 -8.21 -3.30
N ASP A 11 6.38 -8.31 -4.53
CA ASP A 11 5.62 -7.97 -5.73
C ASP A 11 4.37 -8.86 -5.89
N GLY A 12 4.50 -10.17 -5.65
CA GLY A 12 3.38 -11.11 -5.76
C GLY A 12 2.27 -10.88 -4.73
N TYR A 13 2.62 -10.60 -3.48
CA TYR A 13 1.63 -10.28 -2.45
C TYR A 13 1.00 -8.92 -2.68
N ALA A 14 1.77 -7.91 -3.08
CA ALA A 14 1.21 -6.59 -3.40
C ALA A 14 0.21 -6.66 -4.56
N ALA A 15 0.55 -7.38 -5.64
CA ALA A 15 -0.37 -7.60 -6.76
C ALA A 15 -1.65 -8.34 -6.32
N ALA A 16 -1.53 -9.40 -5.51
CA ALA A 16 -2.69 -10.12 -5.00
C ALA A 16 -3.59 -9.24 -4.12
N LEU A 17 -3.01 -8.31 -3.35
CA LEU A 17 -3.79 -7.36 -2.55
C LEU A 17 -4.53 -6.34 -3.44
N VAL A 18 -3.92 -5.86 -4.52
CA VAL A 18 -4.60 -5.03 -5.52
C VAL A 18 -5.76 -5.79 -6.15
N ASP A 19 -5.55 -7.06 -6.54
CA ASP A 19 -6.61 -7.88 -7.13
C ASP A 19 -7.78 -8.10 -6.16
N ILE A 20 -7.50 -8.30 -4.86
CA ILE A 20 -8.53 -8.37 -3.81
C ILE A 20 -9.29 -7.05 -3.72
N ALA A 21 -8.59 -5.91 -3.72
CA ALA A 21 -9.23 -4.61 -3.65
C ALA A 21 -10.09 -4.30 -4.89
N HIS A 22 -9.66 -4.71 -6.07
CA HIS A 22 -10.43 -4.58 -7.32
C HIS A 22 -11.74 -5.39 -7.33
N ALA A 23 -11.87 -6.40 -6.47
CA ALA A 23 -13.11 -7.15 -6.29
C ALA A 23 -14.14 -6.43 -5.40
N GLU A 24 -13.72 -5.40 -4.66
CA GLU A 24 -14.60 -4.61 -3.80
C GLU A 24 -15.41 -3.57 -4.56
N GLN A 25 -16.46 -3.05 -3.92
CA GLN A 25 -17.33 -2.03 -4.53
C GLN A 25 -16.61 -0.68 -4.75
N ASP A 26 -15.65 -0.36 -3.89
CA ASP A 26 -14.80 0.83 -3.98
C ASP A 26 -13.33 0.41 -3.88
N PRO A 27 -12.66 0.14 -5.03
CA PRO A 27 -11.29 -0.33 -5.03
C PRO A 27 -10.29 0.66 -4.43
N ALA A 28 -10.50 1.96 -4.63
CA ALA A 28 -9.59 2.99 -4.10
C ALA A 28 -9.65 3.02 -2.57
N ALA A 29 -10.85 2.97 -1.99
CA ALA A 29 -11.02 2.88 -0.54
C ALA A 29 -10.45 1.57 0.03
N ALA A 30 -10.64 0.44 -0.67
CA ALA A 30 -10.10 -0.86 -0.26
C ALA A 30 -8.56 -0.89 -0.28
N ILE A 31 -7.93 -0.30 -1.31
CA ILE A 31 -6.46 -0.17 -1.39
C ILE A 31 -5.92 0.69 -0.23
N ASP A 32 -6.53 1.85 0.03
CA ASP A 32 -6.12 2.71 1.15
C ASP A 32 -6.27 2.00 2.51
N GLU A 33 -7.37 1.25 2.70
CA GLU A 33 -7.57 0.46 3.91
C GLU A 33 -6.49 -0.64 4.07
N LEU A 34 -6.19 -1.39 3.01
CA LEU A 34 -5.14 -2.41 2.99
C LEU A 34 -3.76 -1.81 3.27
N TYR A 35 -3.45 -0.66 2.67
CA TYR A 35 -2.22 0.07 2.92
C TYR A 35 -2.09 0.49 4.39
N ARG A 36 -3.15 1.07 4.97
CA ARG A 36 -3.17 1.48 6.38
C ARG A 36 -3.04 0.28 7.31
N ALA A 37 -3.70 -0.83 7.01
CA ALA A 37 -3.61 -2.06 7.79
C ALA A 37 -2.18 -2.64 7.78
N ALA A 38 -1.58 -2.78 6.60
CA ALA A 38 -0.22 -3.31 6.45
C ALA A 38 0.82 -2.37 7.10
N SER A 39 0.70 -1.06 6.88
CA SER A 39 1.56 -0.04 7.49
C SER A 39 1.44 -0.05 9.01
N GLY A 40 0.21 -0.10 9.55
CA GLY A 40 -0.07 -0.16 10.98
C GLY A 40 0.50 -1.41 11.66
N LEU A 41 0.36 -2.58 11.04
CA LEU A 41 0.93 -3.83 11.55
C LEU A 41 2.47 -3.80 11.51
N SER A 42 3.06 -3.24 10.45
CA SER A 42 4.53 -3.14 10.31
C SER A 42 5.18 -2.11 11.23
N GLY A 43 4.41 -1.13 11.73
CA GLY A 43 4.91 -0.04 12.56
C GLY A 43 5.33 -0.44 13.98
N ASN A 44 5.04 -1.67 14.41
CA ASN A 44 5.47 -2.20 15.70
C ASN A 44 6.42 -3.39 15.51
N ALA A 45 7.71 -3.18 15.84
CA ALA A 45 8.75 -4.19 15.68
C ALA A 45 8.52 -5.45 16.52
N GLU A 46 8.05 -5.32 17.76
CA GLU A 46 7.76 -6.46 18.65
C GLU A 46 6.60 -7.31 18.09
N LEU A 47 5.56 -6.65 17.55
CA LEU A 47 4.46 -7.32 16.86
C LEU A 47 4.97 -8.07 15.62
N VAL A 48 5.77 -7.42 14.79
CA VAL A 48 6.33 -8.04 13.58
C VAL A 48 7.18 -9.26 13.93
N GLU A 49 8.00 -9.18 14.98
CA GLU A 49 8.80 -10.31 15.45
C GLU A 49 7.92 -11.47 15.93
N ALA A 50 6.88 -11.18 16.73
CA ALA A 50 5.93 -12.19 17.18
C ALA A 50 5.21 -12.86 15.99
N LEU A 51 4.72 -12.06 15.04
CA LEU A 51 4.06 -12.57 13.83
C LEU A 51 5.02 -13.32 12.88
N ALA A 52 6.31 -13.03 12.93
CA ALA A 52 7.33 -13.73 12.16
C ALA A 52 7.82 -15.03 12.83
N ASP A 53 7.48 -15.29 14.09
CA ASP A 53 7.93 -16.48 14.81
C ASP A 53 7.36 -17.76 14.15
N PRO A 54 8.20 -18.69 13.65
CA PRO A 54 7.73 -19.92 13.02
C PRO A 54 7.11 -20.90 14.02
N ARG A 55 7.31 -20.72 15.33
CA ARG A 55 6.72 -21.57 16.39
C ARG A 55 5.24 -21.27 16.62
N ILE A 56 4.75 -20.14 16.14
CA ILE A 56 3.35 -19.75 16.27
C ILE A 56 2.59 -20.29 15.04
N PRO A 57 1.56 -21.14 15.23
CA PRO A 57 0.73 -21.63 14.14
C PRO A 57 0.02 -20.49 13.39
N GLY A 58 -0.20 -20.65 12.09
CA GLY A 58 -0.85 -19.64 11.24
C GLY A 58 -2.20 -19.17 11.77
N GLU A 59 -3.03 -20.09 12.28
CA GLU A 59 -4.33 -19.79 12.89
C GLU A 59 -4.21 -18.82 14.08
N ARG A 60 -3.19 -19.01 14.93
CA ARG A 60 -2.94 -18.11 16.06
C ARG A 60 -2.48 -16.74 15.59
N LYS A 61 -1.70 -16.67 14.50
CA LYS A 61 -1.32 -15.38 13.90
C LYS A 61 -2.52 -14.66 13.29
N GLN A 62 -3.42 -15.39 12.65
CA GLN A 62 -4.68 -14.84 12.14
C GLN A 62 -5.55 -14.29 13.27
N GLY A 63 -5.65 -14.99 14.41
CA GLY A 63 -6.35 -14.48 15.59
C GLY A 63 -5.77 -13.16 16.11
N ILE A 64 -4.43 -13.02 16.14
CA ILE A 64 -3.77 -11.75 16.52
C ILE A 64 -4.14 -10.63 15.53
N VAL A 65 -4.17 -10.92 14.23
CA VAL A 65 -4.57 -9.93 13.22
C VAL A 65 -6.03 -9.52 13.38
N ASP A 66 -6.93 -10.48 13.66
CA ASP A 66 -8.35 -10.23 13.92
C ASP A 66 -8.55 -9.39 15.19
N ASP A 67 -7.82 -9.68 16.28
CA ASP A 67 -7.87 -8.89 17.51
C ASP A 67 -7.43 -7.43 17.31
N ILE A 68 -6.47 -7.20 16.39
CA ILE A 68 -5.93 -5.86 16.12
C ILE A 68 -6.82 -5.08 15.13
N LEU A 69 -7.32 -5.74 14.08
CA LEU A 69 -7.98 -5.10 12.95
C LEU A 69 -9.50 -5.31 12.90
N GLY A 70 -10.05 -6.34 13.55
CA GLY A 70 -11.44 -6.79 13.40
C GLY A 70 -12.52 -5.76 13.74
N GLY A 71 -12.18 -4.71 14.50
CA GLY A 71 -13.06 -3.57 14.79
C GLY A 71 -12.73 -2.29 14.04
N ARG A 72 -11.71 -2.29 13.18
CA ARG A 72 -11.13 -1.07 12.55
C ARG A 72 -11.01 -1.17 11.03
N ALA A 73 -11.09 -2.37 10.48
CA ALA A 73 -10.98 -2.63 9.05
C ALA A 73 -12.11 -3.56 8.57
N SER A 74 -12.35 -3.59 7.27
CA SER A 74 -13.26 -4.53 6.64
C SER A 74 -12.83 -5.98 6.86
N LYS A 75 -13.80 -6.91 6.81
CA LYS A 75 -13.52 -8.36 6.92
C LYS A 75 -12.55 -8.86 5.85
N VAL A 76 -12.60 -8.25 4.67
CA VAL A 76 -11.74 -8.59 3.54
C VAL A 76 -10.30 -8.18 3.83
N THR A 77 -10.09 -6.97 4.34
CA THR A 77 -8.76 -6.50 4.78
C THR A 77 -8.19 -7.36 5.91
N VAL A 78 -9.00 -7.70 6.91
CA VAL A 78 -8.57 -8.58 8.02
C VAL A 78 -8.13 -9.95 7.49
N ALA A 79 -8.92 -10.56 6.61
CA ALA A 79 -8.60 -11.85 6.01
C ALA A 79 -7.33 -11.79 5.14
N ALA A 80 -7.19 -10.73 4.33
CA ALA A 80 -6.02 -10.52 3.47
C ALA A 80 -4.74 -10.37 4.30
N MET A 81 -4.76 -9.55 5.36
CA MET A 81 -3.61 -9.42 6.27
C MET A 81 -3.31 -10.72 7.02
N GLY A 82 -4.36 -11.41 7.47
CA GLY A 82 -4.21 -12.73 8.12
C GLY A 82 -3.54 -13.76 7.21
N PHE A 83 -3.87 -13.76 5.92
CA PHE A 83 -3.24 -14.62 4.92
C PHE A 83 -1.75 -14.28 4.72
N VAL A 84 -1.40 -13.01 4.50
CA VAL A 84 -0.01 -12.56 4.32
C VAL A 84 0.86 -12.95 5.51
N VAL A 85 0.33 -12.73 6.73
CA VAL A 85 1.02 -13.07 7.98
C VAL A 85 1.16 -14.59 8.16
N ALA A 86 0.10 -15.36 7.90
CA ALA A 86 0.14 -16.82 7.97
C ALA A 86 1.15 -17.43 6.98
N ALA A 87 1.35 -16.79 5.82
CA ALA A 87 2.34 -17.16 4.83
C ALA A 87 3.79 -16.75 5.19
N GLY A 88 4.01 -16.25 6.42
CA GLY A 88 5.34 -15.91 6.94
C GLY A 88 5.90 -14.59 6.40
N GLN A 89 5.07 -13.76 5.75
CA GLN A 89 5.49 -12.48 5.18
C GLN A 89 5.37 -11.30 6.15
N ALA A 90 5.19 -11.56 7.45
CA ALA A 90 5.04 -10.51 8.46
C ALA A 90 6.20 -9.48 8.43
N LYS A 91 7.44 -9.93 8.21
CA LYS A 91 8.62 -9.05 8.09
C LYS A 91 8.60 -8.16 6.85
N ASN A 92 7.89 -8.60 5.81
CA ASN A 92 7.82 -7.91 4.53
C ASN A 92 6.57 -7.02 4.43
N LEU A 93 5.72 -6.94 5.47
CA LEU A 93 4.48 -6.15 5.43
C LEU A 93 4.71 -4.69 5.06
N GLY A 94 5.79 -4.08 5.58
CA GLY A 94 6.13 -2.70 5.23
C GLY A 94 6.53 -2.52 3.76
N ASP A 95 7.26 -3.49 3.20
CA ASP A 95 7.66 -3.48 1.79
C ASP A 95 6.47 -3.80 0.87
N ILE A 96 5.60 -4.72 1.28
CA ILE A 96 4.33 -5.04 0.59
C ILE A 96 3.43 -3.81 0.58
N ALA A 97 3.30 -3.09 1.71
CA ALA A 97 2.53 -1.85 1.78
C ALA A 97 3.06 -0.78 0.83
N ARG A 98 4.39 -0.59 0.80
CA ARG A 98 5.03 0.34 -0.14
C ARG A 98 4.75 -0.06 -1.59
N ARG A 99 4.92 -1.34 -1.91
CA ARG A 99 4.71 -1.84 -3.28
C ARG A 99 3.25 -1.77 -3.70
N LEU A 100 2.32 -2.03 -2.78
CA LEU A 100 0.88 -1.84 -2.99
C LEU A 100 0.57 -0.39 -3.36
N ALA A 101 1.14 0.58 -2.64
CA ALA A 101 0.95 2.00 -2.94
C ALA A 101 1.54 2.39 -4.30
N GLU A 102 2.70 1.84 -4.67
CA GLU A 102 3.28 2.03 -6.01
C GLU A 102 2.38 1.47 -7.11
N LEU A 103 1.90 0.24 -6.97
CA LEU A 103 0.99 -0.38 -7.94
C LEU A 103 -0.33 0.37 -8.07
N ALA A 104 -0.87 0.86 -6.95
CA ALA A 104 -2.06 1.69 -6.93
C ALA A 104 -1.82 3.03 -7.64
N ALA A 105 -0.68 3.67 -7.38
CA ALA A 105 -0.29 4.92 -8.02
C ALA A 105 0.04 4.75 -9.52
N ASP A 106 0.52 3.59 -9.95
CA ASP A 106 0.74 3.28 -11.37
C ASP A 106 -0.60 3.07 -12.09
N ALA A 107 -1.53 2.33 -11.48
CA ALA A 107 -2.89 2.15 -11.99
C ALA A 107 -3.65 3.48 -12.03
N GLU A 108 -3.51 4.29 -10.98
CA GLU A 108 -4.01 5.65 -10.97
C GLU A 108 -3.24 6.51 -11.96
N GLY A 109 -1.93 6.40 -12.15
CA GLY A 109 -1.15 7.18 -13.12
C GLY A 109 -1.55 6.93 -14.57
N GLU A 110 -1.93 5.69 -14.88
CA GLU A 110 -2.58 5.32 -16.15
C GLU A 110 -4.00 5.89 -16.27
N VAL A 111 -4.70 6.09 -15.15
CA VAL A 111 -6.02 6.71 -15.04
C VAL A 111 -5.97 8.25 -14.87
N VAL A 112 -4.88 8.84 -14.38
CA VAL A 112 -4.62 10.25 -14.02
C VAL A 112 -4.06 11.03 -15.22
N ALA A 113 -3.92 10.37 -16.38
CA ALA A 113 -4.17 11.06 -17.65
C ALA A 113 -5.61 11.67 -17.71
N GLU A 114 -6.52 11.24 -16.83
CA GLU A 114 -7.76 11.95 -16.49
C GLU A 114 -7.73 12.44 -15.02
N VAL A 115 -7.56 13.75 -14.88
CA VAL A 115 -7.37 14.52 -13.63
C VAL A 115 -8.42 14.24 -12.56
N ARG A 116 -7.99 13.85 -11.36
CA ARG A 116 -8.63 14.25 -10.07
C ARG A 116 -7.73 13.93 -8.87
N THR A 117 -7.01 14.93 -8.38
CA THR A 117 -6.26 14.89 -7.12
C THR A 117 -7.13 15.36 -5.95
N ALA A 118 -6.91 14.79 -4.75
CA ALA A 118 -7.72 14.97 -3.53
C ALA A 118 -7.40 16.26 -2.72
N LEU A 119 -6.87 17.30 -3.37
CA LEU A 119 -6.69 18.64 -2.81
C LEU A 119 -7.03 19.66 -3.89
N PRO A 120 -7.95 20.62 -3.69
CA PRO A 120 -8.05 21.75 -4.59
C PRO A 120 -6.74 22.55 -4.46
N LEU A 121 -5.82 22.31 -5.39
CA LEU A 121 -4.66 23.16 -5.61
C LEU A 121 -5.19 24.43 -6.30
N ASP A 122 -5.02 25.56 -5.62
CA ASP A 122 -5.43 26.88 -6.09
C ASP A 122 -4.64 27.25 -7.36
N ASP A 123 -5.35 27.59 -8.44
CA ASP A 123 -4.80 27.84 -9.79
C ASP A 123 -3.73 28.96 -9.80
N GLU A 124 -3.72 29.80 -8.77
CA GLU A 124 -2.80 30.93 -8.62
C GLU A 124 -1.36 30.50 -8.21
N GLN A 125 -1.21 29.33 -7.58
CA GLN A 125 0.10 28.83 -7.12
C GLN A 125 0.84 28.06 -8.21
N VAL A 126 0.13 27.32 -9.06
CA VAL A 126 0.69 26.60 -10.22
C VAL A 126 1.22 27.60 -11.25
N ALA A 127 0.51 28.69 -11.50
CA ALA A 127 0.96 29.75 -12.41
C ALA A 127 2.25 30.44 -11.92
N ARG A 128 2.38 30.70 -10.61
CA ARG A 128 3.60 31.30 -10.04
C ARG A 128 4.79 30.36 -10.06
N LEU A 129 4.59 29.07 -9.80
CA LEU A 129 5.66 28.08 -9.83
C LEU A 129 6.14 27.81 -11.27
N GLY A 130 5.21 27.73 -12.23
CA GLY A 130 5.53 27.63 -13.66
C GLY A 130 6.31 28.84 -14.19
N ALA A 131 5.93 30.05 -13.76
CA ALA A 131 6.64 31.28 -14.14
C ALA A 131 8.06 31.36 -13.55
N ALA A 132 8.26 30.90 -12.31
CA ALA A 132 9.57 30.89 -11.66
C ALA A 132 10.55 29.88 -12.29
N ILE A 133 10.06 28.70 -12.68
CA ILE A 133 10.89 27.64 -13.29
C ILE A 133 11.19 27.93 -14.77
N ALA A 134 10.24 28.52 -15.51
CA ALA A 134 10.46 28.94 -16.89
C ALA A 134 11.55 30.03 -17.03
N ALA A 135 11.68 30.90 -16.02
CA ALA A 135 12.67 31.97 -16.01
C ALA A 135 14.12 31.49 -15.86
N THR A 136 14.34 30.28 -15.31
CA THR A 136 15.70 29.77 -15.04
C THR A 136 16.15 28.67 -16.01
N THR A 137 15.23 27.95 -16.67
CA THR A 137 15.60 26.73 -17.42
C THR A 137 15.23 26.76 -18.92
N GLY A 138 14.54 27.80 -19.41
CA GLY A 138 14.35 28.01 -20.86
C GLY A 138 13.61 26.89 -21.59
N LYS A 139 12.93 25.99 -20.88
CA LYS A 139 12.13 24.90 -21.45
C LYS A 139 10.72 24.97 -20.90
N LYS A 140 9.74 25.05 -21.79
CA LYS A 140 8.31 25.05 -21.46
C LYS A 140 7.92 23.63 -21.01
N ILE A 141 7.50 23.49 -19.76
CA ILE A 141 6.76 22.32 -19.29
C ILE A 141 5.30 22.73 -19.27
N GLN A 142 4.49 22.01 -20.03
CA GLN A 142 3.05 22.17 -20.06
C GLN A 142 2.48 21.28 -18.96
N VAL A 143 1.80 21.90 -17.99
CA VAL A 143 0.97 21.23 -16.98
C VAL A 143 -0.47 21.26 -17.49
#